data_AF-A0A9X3ARY1-F1
#
_entry.id   AF-A0A9X3ARY1-F1
#
_cell.length_a   1.000
_cell.length_b   1.000
_cell.length_c   1.000
_cell.angle_alpha   90.00
_cell.angle_beta   90.00
_cell.angle_gamma   90.00
#
_symmetry.space_group_name_H-M   'P 1'
#
loop_
_entity.id
_entity.type
_entity.pdbx_description
1 polymer ?
#
loop_
_entity_poly.entity_id
_entity_poly.type
_entity_poly.pdbx_seq_one_letter_code
_entity_poly.pdbx_strand_id
1 'polypeptide(L)'
;MKNMIKNAVFATLVFTCTAQAEVKVQYLAMSKSPEPLTEKNSTVQAQDNSNLQADTNIVVVSGGKRFSPLVSSVGTMSSGQKTGLYKGQLMQAENKRTTGKITGAIMVKTSVTALNIQGASETRFGSDYILLSFDDSTELLTALEQLKKRSDVESAELEINTKRYVPK
;
A
#
# COMPACT_ATOMS: atom_id res chain seq x y z
N MET A 1 -27.33 -15.84 -48.47
CA MET A 1 -27.82 -17.00 -47.68
C MET A 1 -26.86 -17.19 -46.51
N LYS A 2 -27.40 -17.32 -45.29
CA LYS A 2 -26.91 -18.15 -44.16
C LYS A 2 -25.43 -17.93 -43.74
N ASN A 3 -25.10 -17.43 -42.55
CA ASN A 3 -25.55 -17.95 -41.26
C ASN A 3 -25.51 -16.92 -40.13
N MET A 4 -26.46 -17.12 -39.24
CA MET A 4 -26.80 -16.33 -38.08
C MET A 4 -26.72 -17.30 -36.88
N ILE A 5 -26.31 -16.79 -35.70
CA ILE A 5 -26.58 -17.34 -34.35
C ILE A 5 -25.64 -18.53 -33.94
N LYS A 6 -25.12 -18.77 -32.71
CA LYS A 6 -25.62 -18.58 -31.32
C LYS A 6 -24.53 -18.88 -30.28
N ASN A 7 -24.50 -18.08 -29.20
CA ASN A 7 -24.22 -18.33 -27.77
C ASN A 7 -23.50 -19.59 -27.23
N ALA A 8 -22.74 -19.27 -26.16
CA ALA A 8 -22.42 -20.03 -24.94
C ALA A 8 -21.29 -21.09 -25.07
N VAL A 9 -20.41 -21.31 -24.09
CA VAL A 9 -20.63 -21.57 -22.66
C VAL A 9 -19.35 -21.27 -21.86
N PHE A 10 -19.54 -20.78 -20.64
CA PHE A 10 -18.57 -20.69 -19.54
C PHE A 10 -17.89 -22.05 -19.23
N ALA A 11 -16.57 -22.07 -19.07
CA ALA A 11 -15.89 -23.16 -18.37
C ALA A 11 -14.94 -22.59 -17.31
N THR A 12 -15.33 -22.81 -16.05
CA THR A 12 -14.58 -22.58 -14.83
C THR A 12 -13.60 -23.73 -14.58
N LEU A 13 -12.37 -23.45 -14.13
CA LEU A 13 -11.49 -24.35 -13.37
C LEU A 13 -10.45 -23.50 -12.65
N VAL A 14 -10.71 -23.04 -11.41
CA VAL A 14 -10.40 -23.62 -10.09
C VAL A 14 -8.90 -23.93 -9.86
N PHE A 15 -8.38 -23.28 -8.80
CA PHE A 15 -7.03 -23.24 -8.26
C PHE A 15 -6.36 -24.60 -7.96
N THR A 16 -5.03 -24.64 -8.09
CA THR A 16 -4.15 -25.33 -7.14
C THR A 16 -2.93 -24.48 -6.78
N CYS A 17 -2.75 -24.30 -5.47
CA CYS A 17 -1.60 -23.77 -4.72
C CYS A 17 -0.34 -24.64 -5.01
N THR A 18 0.94 -24.30 -4.80
CA THR A 18 1.71 -23.53 -3.79
C THR A 18 3.12 -23.31 -4.35
N ALA A 19 3.74 -22.15 -4.14
CA ALA A 19 5.19 -22.06 -3.94
C ALA A 19 5.53 -20.72 -3.27
N GLN A 20 5.64 -20.76 -1.95
CA GLN A 20 6.12 -19.68 -1.12
C GLN A 20 7.66 -19.73 -1.18
N ALA A 21 8.28 -18.81 -1.94
CA ALA A 21 9.72 -18.67 -1.93
C ALA A 21 10.13 -17.92 -0.64
N GLU A 22 10.69 -18.65 0.32
CA GLU A 22 11.39 -18.07 1.46
C GLU A 22 12.70 -17.44 0.99
N VAL A 23 12.80 -16.11 1.05
CA VAL A 23 14.08 -15.41 0.88
C VAL A 23 14.80 -15.43 2.22
N LYS A 24 15.78 -16.34 2.36
CA LYS A 24 16.79 -16.28 3.43
C LYS A 24 17.70 -15.08 3.20
N VAL A 25 17.52 -14.00 3.96
CA VAL A 25 18.52 -12.92 4.02
C VAL A 25 19.57 -13.34 5.06
N GLN A 26 20.75 -13.71 4.58
CA GLN A 26 21.90 -14.09 5.40
C GLN A 26 22.65 -12.80 5.80
N TYR A 27 22.46 -12.33 7.03
CA TYR A 27 23.31 -11.26 7.58
C TYR A 27 24.65 -11.85 7.98
N LEU A 28 25.70 -11.53 7.23
CA LEU A 28 27.09 -11.82 7.59
C LEU A 28 27.52 -10.82 8.69
N ALA A 29 27.53 -11.26 9.94
CA ALA A 29 28.19 -10.55 11.03
C ALA A 29 29.56 -11.20 11.31
N MET A 30 30.63 -10.55 10.86
CA MET A 30 31.98 -10.72 11.43
C MET A 30 32.11 -9.72 12.59
N SER A 31 32.70 -9.96 13.75
CA SER A 31 33.20 -11.15 14.45
C SER A 31 33.57 -10.70 15.87
N LYS A 32 33.01 -11.32 16.92
CA LYS A 32 33.67 -11.62 18.20
C LYS A 32 32.84 -12.70 18.93
N SER A 33 33.51 -13.79 19.25
CA SER A 33 32.98 -15.10 19.73
C SER A 33 32.69 -15.11 21.26
N PRO A 34 32.11 -16.17 21.86
CA PRO A 34 30.71 -16.57 21.80
C PRO A 34 30.08 -16.71 23.22
N GLU A 35 28.79 -16.42 23.36
CA GLU A 35 27.99 -16.87 24.51
C GLU A 35 26.85 -17.78 24.02
N PRO A 36 26.45 -18.80 24.81
CA PRO A 36 25.61 -19.90 24.32
C PRO A 36 24.22 -19.40 23.93
N LEU A 37 23.82 -19.75 22.71
CA LEU A 37 22.52 -19.42 22.13
C LEU A 37 21.43 -20.23 22.84
N THR A 38 20.72 -19.59 23.78
CA THR A 38 19.37 -20.01 24.10
C THR A 38 18.49 -19.62 22.91
N GLU A 39 17.94 -20.62 22.22
CA GLU A 39 16.98 -20.44 21.13
C GLU A 39 15.79 -19.61 21.61
N LYS A 40 15.85 -18.28 21.42
CA LYS A 40 14.63 -17.49 21.33
C LYS A 40 14.03 -17.78 19.97
N ASN A 41 13.09 -18.72 19.96
CA ASN A 41 12.06 -18.82 18.94
C ASN A 41 11.34 -17.46 18.89
N SER A 42 11.87 -16.54 18.10
CA SER A 42 11.14 -15.36 17.66
C SER A 42 10.13 -15.85 16.64
N THR A 43 9.03 -16.44 17.13
CA THR A 43 7.77 -16.38 16.41
C THR A 43 7.59 -14.92 16.03
N VAL A 44 7.64 -14.64 14.72
CA VAL A 44 7.05 -13.41 14.18
C VAL A 44 5.62 -13.44 14.68
N GLN A 45 5.36 -12.69 15.76
CA GLN A 45 4.00 -12.50 16.23
C GLN A 45 3.28 -11.90 15.03
N ALA A 46 2.33 -12.65 14.47
CA ALA A 46 1.30 -12.05 13.65
C ALA A 46 0.80 -10.86 14.47
N GLN A 47 0.98 -9.64 13.98
CA GLN A 47 0.43 -8.47 14.63
C GLN A 47 -1.05 -8.77 14.85
N ASP A 48 -1.43 -8.87 16.12
CA ASP A 48 -2.80 -9.14 16.50
C ASP A 48 -3.61 -7.90 16.09
N ASN A 49 -4.24 -8.00 14.91
CA ASN A 49 -5.01 -6.92 14.31
C ASN A 49 -6.31 -6.63 15.10
N SER A 50 -6.54 -7.32 16.22
CA SER A 50 -7.72 -7.19 17.09
C SER A 50 -7.88 -5.78 17.69
N ASN A 51 -6.80 -5.00 17.81
CA ASN A 51 -6.79 -3.67 18.42
C ASN A 51 -6.54 -2.50 17.45
N LEU A 52 -6.71 -2.72 16.14
CA LEU A 52 -6.56 -1.65 15.15
C LEU A 52 -7.84 -0.82 14.99
N GLN A 53 -7.71 0.50 15.06
CA GLN A 53 -8.79 1.45 14.78
C GLN A 53 -8.39 2.38 13.63
N ALA A 54 -9.36 2.82 12.85
CA ALA A 54 -9.12 3.80 11.79
C ALA A 54 -8.88 5.19 12.39
N ASP A 55 -7.73 5.80 12.10
CA ASP A 55 -7.46 7.20 12.43
C ASP A 55 -8.15 8.11 11.40
N THR A 56 -9.39 8.51 11.72
CA THR A 56 -10.23 9.31 10.83
C THR A 56 -9.78 10.76 10.68
N ASN A 57 -8.74 11.20 11.41
CA ASN A 57 -8.14 12.52 11.21
C ASN A 57 -7.32 12.57 9.91
N ILE A 58 -6.92 11.41 9.40
CA ILE A 58 -6.24 11.28 8.12
C ILE A 58 -7.17 10.55 7.17
N VAL A 59 -7.58 11.27 6.12
CA VAL A 59 -8.40 10.70 5.05
C VAL A 59 -7.75 10.96 3.72
N VAL A 60 -7.45 9.88 3.00
CA VAL A 60 -6.98 9.93 1.62
C VAL A 60 -8.02 9.36 0.68
N VAL A 61 -8.08 9.91 -0.54
CA VAL A 61 -8.92 9.38 -1.62
C VAL A 61 -8.04 8.55 -2.54
N SER A 62 -8.49 7.34 -2.84
CA SER A 62 -7.84 6.42 -3.78
C SER A 62 -8.92 5.68 -4.57
N GLY A 63 -8.92 5.82 -5.89
CA GLY A 63 -9.89 5.13 -6.76
C GLY A 63 -11.35 5.46 -6.40
N GLY A 64 -11.61 6.73 -6.05
CA GLY A 64 -12.93 7.22 -5.65
C GLY A 64 -13.41 6.79 -4.27
N LYS A 65 -12.59 6.10 -3.47
CA LYS A 65 -12.93 5.69 -2.10
C LYS A 65 -12.10 6.45 -1.07
N ARG A 66 -12.72 6.73 0.09
CA ARG A 66 -12.08 7.37 1.24
C ARG A 66 -11.49 6.31 2.16
N PHE A 67 -10.22 6.46 2.49
CA PHE A 67 -9.47 5.55 3.34
C PHE A 67 -8.81 6.29 4.50
N SER A 68 -8.77 5.63 5.65
CA SER A 68 -8.03 6.05 6.83
C SER A 68 -7.04 4.97 7.26
N PRO A 69 -5.86 5.34 7.78
CA PRO A 69 -4.90 4.36 8.26
C PRO A 69 -5.43 3.64 9.49
N LEU A 70 -5.16 2.34 9.56
CA LEU A 70 -5.36 1.55 10.76
C LEU A 70 -4.17 1.74 11.69
N VAL A 71 -4.44 2.22 12.91
CA VAL A 71 -3.46 2.46 13.96
C VAL A 71 -3.79 1.63 15.18
N SER A 72 -2.77 1.30 15.98
CA SER A 72 -2.98 0.59 17.24
C SER A 72 -3.71 1.48 18.24
N SER A 73 -4.74 0.95 18.91
CA SER A 73 -5.51 1.69 19.93
C SER A 73 -4.74 1.95 21.22
N VAL A 74 -3.55 1.37 21.40
CA VAL A 74 -2.71 1.60 22.59
C VAL A 74 -1.88 2.87 22.42
N GLY A 75 -2.44 3.95 22.94
CA GLY A 75 -1.79 5.25 23.10
C GLY A 75 -2.72 6.34 22.64
N THR A 76 -3.21 7.14 23.59
CA THR A 76 -3.68 8.49 23.30
C THR A 76 -2.58 9.19 22.50
N MET A 77 -2.73 9.27 21.18
CA MET A 77 -1.88 10.16 20.40
C MET A 77 -2.09 11.55 20.98
N SER A 78 -1.01 12.15 21.45
CA SER A 78 -1.06 13.52 21.94
C SER A 78 -1.62 14.40 20.81
N SER A 79 -2.56 15.27 21.15
CA SER A 79 -3.14 16.20 20.19
C SER A 79 -2.01 17.01 19.53
N GLY A 80 -1.68 16.70 18.27
CA GLY A 80 -0.61 17.39 17.53
C GLY A 80 0.38 16.49 16.79
N GLN A 81 0.51 15.19 17.11
CA GLN A 81 1.28 14.27 16.25
C GLN A 81 0.42 13.82 15.07
N LYS A 82 0.69 14.36 13.87
CA LYS A 82 0.16 13.78 12.63
C LYS A 82 0.80 12.41 12.44
N THR A 83 0.00 11.34 12.44
CA THR A 83 0.44 10.03 11.97
C THR A 83 0.87 10.17 10.51
N GLY A 84 2.11 9.79 10.18
CA GLY A 84 2.53 9.72 8.78
C GLY A 84 1.86 8.55 8.06
N LEU A 85 1.85 8.61 6.73
CA LEU A 85 1.49 7.49 5.87
C LEU A 85 2.75 6.90 5.24
N TYR A 86 2.99 5.62 5.50
CA TYR A 86 4.16 4.91 4.97
C TYR A 86 3.76 3.69 4.16
N LYS A 87 4.65 3.28 3.26
CA LYS A 87 4.48 2.06 2.47
C LYS A 87 4.20 0.87 3.39
N GLY A 88 3.21 0.08 3.00
CA GLY A 88 2.82 -1.12 3.71
C GLY A 88 1.86 -0.93 4.87
N GLN A 89 1.49 0.30 5.22
CA GLN A 89 0.48 0.55 6.24
C GLN A 89 -0.90 0.08 5.78
N LEU A 90 -1.65 -0.52 6.71
CA LEU A 90 -3.01 -0.95 6.45
C LEU A 90 -3.97 0.25 6.47
N MET A 91 -4.91 0.23 5.54
CA MET A 91 -5.93 1.24 5.36
C MET A 91 -7.30 0.59 5.46
N GLN A 92 -8.25 1.30 6.04
CA GLN A 92 -9.66 0.90 6.07
C GLN A 92 -10.49 1.94 5.31
N ALA A 93 -11.34 1.46 4.40
CA ALA A 93 -12.30 2.32 3.74
C ALA A 93 -13.37 2.77 4.74
N GLU A 94 -13.92 3.97 4.55
CA GLU A 94 -14.98 4.54 5.38
C GLU A 94 -16.19 3.59 5.55
N ASN A 95 -16.51 2.81 4.52
CA ASN A 95 -17.59 1.82 4.55
C ASN A 95 -17.28 0.56 5.38
N LYS A 96 -16.08 0.43 5.93
CA LYS A 96 -15.56 -0.69 6.74
C LYS A 96 -15.56 -2.06 6.06
N ARG A 97 -15.94 -2.14 4.78
CA ARG A 97 -16.03 -3.38 3.98
C ARG A 97 -14.82 -3.62 3.09
N THR A 98 -13.94 -2.64 2.98
CA THR A 98 -12.71 -2.73 2.17
C THR A 98 -11.54 -2.38 3.06
N THR A 99 -10.53 -3.24 3.06
CA THR A 99 -9.22 -2.92 3.59
C THR A 99 -8.23 -2.87 2.43
N GLY A 100 -7.13 -2.16 2.64
CA GLY A 100 -6.05 -2.11 1.66
C GLY A 100 -4.72 -1.90 2.34
N LYS A 101 -3.67 -1.98 1.54
CA LYS A 101 -2.30 -1.71 1.96
C LYS A 101 -1.72 -0.63 1.06
N ILE A 102 -1.11 0.40 1.66
CA ILE A 102 -0.40 1.42 0.89
C ILE A 102 0.74 0.75 0.12
N THR A 103 0.82 0.96 -1.19
CA THR A 103 1.86 0.35 -2.04
C THR A 103 3.19 1.09 -1.99
N GLY A 104 3.16 2.36 -1.57
CA GLY A 104 4.28 3.30 -1.67
C GLY A 104 4.32 4.08 -2.98
N ALA A 105 3.25 4.02 -3.77
CA ALA A 105 3.15 4.78 -5.00
C ALA A 105 2.05 5.85 -4.96
N ILE A 106 2.26 6.93 -5.71
CA ILE A 106 1.30 8.00 -5.95
C ILE A 106 1.06 8.07 -7.46
N MET A 107 -0.19 7.90 -7.87
CA MET A 107 -0.62 8.13 -9.25
C MET A 107 -0.84 9.62 -9.45
N VAL A 108 -0.17 10.21 -10.43
CA VAL A 108 -0.24 11.63 -10.75
C VAL A 108 -0.76 11.80 -12.17
N LYS A 109 -1.80 12.62 -12.31
CA LYS A 109 -2.28 13.10 -13.60
C LYS A 109 -1.62 14.43 -13.91
N THR A 110 -0.91 14.51 -15.03
CA THR A 110 -0.14 15.68 -15.45
C THR A 110 0.09 15.69 -16.95
N SER A 111 0.21 16.88 -17.54
CA SER A 111 0.60 17.06 -18.94
C SER A 111 2.12 17.13 -19.15
N VAL A 112 2.92 17.23 -18.07
CA VAL A 112 4.38 17.29 -18.20
C VAL A 112 4.96 15.89 -18.42
N THR A 113 6.15 15.84 -19.03
CA THR A 113 6.78 14.56 -19.39
C THR A 113 7.45 13.86 -18.21
N ALA A 114 7.87 14.61 -17.20
CA ALA A 114 8.51 14.14 -15.98
C ALA A 114 8.31 15.17 -14.86
N LEU A 115 8.19 14.73 -13.61
CA LEU A 115 8.00 15.61 -12.45
C LEU A 115 9.30 15.85 -11.67
N ASN A 116 10.28 14.95 -11.85
CA ASN A 116 11.60 14.92 -11.23
C ASN A 116 11.53 15.04 -9.71
N ILE A 117 10.68 14.22 -9.08
CA ILE A 117 10.53 14.20 -7.62
C ILE A 117 11.69 13.45 -6.98
N GLN A 118 12.40 14.11 -6.06
CA GLN A 118 13.50 13.49 -5.32
C GLN A 118 13.00 12.27 -4.53
N GLY A 119 13.74 11.15 -4.63
CA GLY A 119 13.38 9.90 -3.93
C GLY A 119 12.23 9.12 -4.58
N ALA A 120 11.71 9.57 -5.73
CA ALA A 120 10.73 8.84 -6.51
C ALA A 120 11.36 8.23 -7.77
N SER A 121 10.93 7.02 -8.11
CA SER A 121 11.08 6.48 -9.45
C SER A 121 9.80 6.75 -10.25
N GLU A 122 9.94 7.18 -11.51
CA GLU A 122 8.81 7.57 -12.36
C GLU A 122 8.53 6.48 -13.40
N THR A 123 7.28 6.01 -13.47
CA THR A 123 6.80 5.14 -14.56
C THR A 123 5.64 5.83 -15.27
N ARG A 124 5.74 6.04 -16.58
CA ARG A 124 4.73 6.75 -17.35
C ARG A 124 3.68 5.80 -17.94
N PHE A 125 2.41 6.22 -17.87
CA PHE A 125 1.27 5.51 -18.43
C PHE A 125 0.50 6.43 -19.39
N GLY A 126 0.65 6.21 -20.69
CA GLY A 126 0.07 7.10 -21.70
C GLY A 126 0.66 8.51 -21.66
N SER A 127 -0.09 9.50 -22.17
CA SER A 127 0.35 10.89 -22.20
C SER A 127 0.20 11.60 -20.85
N ASP A 128 -0.81 11.22 -20.06
CA ASP A 128 -1.32 12.08 -19.00
C ASP A 128 -1.07 11.55 -17.58
N TYR A 129 -0.48 10.36 -17.42
CA TYR A 129 -0.31 9.74 -16.11
C TYR A 129 1.15 9.32 -15.85
N ILE A 130 1.59 9.59 -14.62
CA ILE A 130 2.87 9.15 -14.08
C ILE A 130 2.61 8.48 -12.72
N LEU A 131 3.13 7.27 -12.54
CA LEU A 131 3.22 6.61 -11.25
C LEU A 131 4.57 6.94 -10.62
N LEU A 132 4.53 7.59 -9.47
CA LEU A 132 5.70 7.87 -8.64
C LEU A 132 5.80 6.78 -7.58
N SER A 133 6.86 5.97 -7.61
CA SER A 133 7.11 4.94 -6.59
C SER A 133 8.24 5.37 -5.66
N PHE A 134 7.96 5.38 -4.36
CA PHE A 134 8.87 5.82 -3.30
C PHE A 134 9.40 4.63 -2.49
N ASP A 135 10.51 4.86 -1.79
CA ASP A 135 11.05 3.90 -0.82
C ASP A 135 10.22 3.81 0.47
N ASP A 136 10.56 2.84 1.30
CA ASP A 136 9.84 2.53 2.54
C ASP A 136 10.02 3.62 3.63
N SER A 137 11.00 4.53 3.48
CA SER A 137 11.31 5.60 4.43
C SER A 137 10.55 6.89 4.16
N THR A 138 9.95 7.01 2.98
CA THR A 138 9.27 8.22 2.54
C THR A 138 7.91 8.38 3.23
N GLU A 139 7.69 9.55 3.83
CA GLU A 139 6.38 9.95 4.36
C GLU A 139 5.47 10.42 3.22
N LEU A 140 4.49 9.59 2.88
CA LEU A 140 3.70 9.71 1.65
C LEU A 140 2.61 10.78 1.75
N LEU A 141 2.14 11.13 2.95
CA LEU A 141 1.14 12.20 3.09
C LEU A 141 1.74 13.55 2.72
N THR A 142 2.96 13.83 3.19
CA THR A 142 3.72 15.04 2.85
C THR A 142 4.03 15.09 1.36
N ALA A 143 4.51 13.98 0.77
CA ALA A 143 4.76 13.91 -0.67
C ALA A 143 3.48 14.18 -1.48
N LEU A 144 2.35 13.58 -1.08
CA LEU A 144 1.05 13.78 -1.72
C LEU A 144 0.57 15.24 -1.59
N GLU A 145 0.71 15.86 -0.42
CA GLU A 145 0.34 17.26 -0.19
C GLU A 145 1.21 18.22 -1.01
N GLN A 146 2.51 17.92 -1.18
CA GLN A 146 3.41 18.70 -2.03
C GLN A 146 3.03 18.61 -3.51
N LEU A 147 2.73 17.40 -4.00
CA LEU A 147 2.30 17.18 -5.39
C LEU A 147 1.02 17.96 -5.71
N LYS A 148 0.03 17.94 -4.81
CA LYS A 148 -1.24 18.67 -4.97
C LYS A 148 -1.10 20.20 -5.00
N LYS A 149 0.04 20.75 -4.55
CA LYS A 149 0.31 22.19 -4.58
C LYS A 149 1.01 22.64 -5.87
N ARG A 150 1.50 21.72 -6.70
CA ARG A 150 2.18 22.07 -7.94
C ARG A 150 1.18 22.47 -9.02
N SER A 151 1.52 23.47 -9.81
CA SER A 151 0.67 23.97 -10.91
C SER A 151 0.65 23.07 -12.14
N ASP A 152 1.64 22.18 -12.27
CA ASP A 152 1.75 21.22 -13.36
C ASP A 152 1.10 19.86 -13.05
N VAL A 153 0.47 19.72 -11.88
CA VAL A 153 -0.24 18.51 -11.45
C VAL A 153 -1.74 18.77 -11.45
N GLU A 154 -2.50 18.02 -12.26
CA GLU A 154 -3.97 18.11 -12.28
C GLU A 154 -4.58 17.36 -11.09
N SER A 155 -4.06 16.17 -10.79
CA SER A 155 -4.49 15.38 -9.63
C SER A 155 -3.40 14.45 -9.16
N ALA A 156 -3.38 14.15 -7.86
CA ALA A 156 -2.51 13.13 -7.28
C ALA A 156 -3.29 12.28 -6.27
N GLU A 157 -3.17 10.97 -6.39
CA GLU A 157 -3.84 9.98 -5.52
C GLU A 157 -2.86 8.93 -5.04
N LEU A 158 -2.92 8.60 -3.75
CA LEU A 158 -2.14 7.53 -3.17
C LEU A 158 -2.66 6.18 -3.69
N GLU A 159 -1.78 5.29 -4.11
CA GLU A 159 -2.16 3.94 -4.49
C GLU A 159 -2.36 3.05 -3.24
N ILE A 160 -3.56 2.48 -3.15
CA ILE A 160 -3.93 1.52 -2.11
C ILE A 160 -4.31 0.22 -2.79
N ASN A 161 -3.53 -0.82 -2.56
CA ASN A 161 -3.87 -2.16 -3.01
C ASN A 161 -4.98 -2.73 -2.12
N THR A 162 -6.21 -2.69 -2.62
CA THR A 162 -7.39 -3.13 -1.87
C THR A 162 -7.62 -4.64 -2.00
N LYS A 163 -8.03 -5.26 -0.90
CA LYS A 163 -8.69 -6.57 -0.92
C LYS A 163 -10.12 -6.35 -0.46
N ARG A 164 -11.10 -6.97 -1.13
CA ARG A 164 -12.44 -7.06 -0.54
C ARG A 164 -12.31 -7.80 0.79
N TYR A 165 -12.81 -7.20 1.86
CA TYR A 165 -12.91 -7.91 3.13
C TYR A 165 -13.91 -9.06 2.93
N VAL A 166 -13.42 -10.29 3.01
CA VAL A 166 -14.27 -11.47 3.16
C VAL A 166 -14.27 -11.76 4.66
N PRO A 167 -15.38 -11.54 5.39
CA PRO A 167 -15.46 -11.93 6.79
C PRO A 167 -15.09 -13.41 6.92
N LYS A 168 -14.23 -13.74 7.89
CA LYS A 168 -14.02 -15.13 8.32
C LYS A 168 -15.14 -15.53 9.26
#